data_AF-A0A452XDG4-F1
#
_entry.id   AF-A0A452XDG4-F1
#
_cell.length_a   1.000
_cell.length_b   1.000
_cell.length_c   1.000
_cell.angle_alpha   90.00
_cell.angle_beta   90.00
_cell.angle_gamma   90.00
#
_symmetry.space_group_name_H-M   'P 1'
#
loop_
_entity.id
_entity.type
_entity.pdbx_description
1 polymer ?
#
loop_
_entity_poly.entity_id
_entity_poly.type
_entity_poly.pdbx_seq_one_letter_code
_entity_poly.pdbx_strand_id
1 'polypeptide(L)' 'MILPYLTEIQCLTTSLDVIHSFSIPGLGIKIDAIPGRLNSVNFQINHPGTYYGQCAEICGTGHSFIPI' A
#
# COMPACT_ATOMS: atom_id res chain seq x y z
N MET A 1 2.85 -0.80 -9.99
CA MET A 1 1.84 0.27 -10.19
C MET A 1 2.51 1.45 -10.89
N ILE A 2 1.84 2.16 -11.81
CA ILE A 2 2.38 3.39 -12.44
C ILE A 2 1.50 4.55 -11.98
N LEU A 3 2.13 5.61 -11.45
CA LEU A 3 1.45 6.78 -10.89
C LEU A 3 2.12 8.06 -11.38
N PRO A 4 1.36 9.16 -11.54
CA PRO A 4 1.95 10.47 -11.84
C PRO A 4 2.76 11.02 -10.66
N TYR A 5 3.88 11.68 -10.97
CA TYR A 5 4.69 12.42 -9.99
C TYR A 5 4.18 13.87 -9.88
N LEU A 6 4.41 14.51 -8.74
CA LEU A 6 3.95 15.86 -8.40
C LEU A 6 2.42 16.06 -8.43
N THR A 7 1.66 14.98 -8.25
CA THR A 7 0.20 15.02 -8.13
C THR A 7 -0.23 14.40 -6.81
N GLU A 8 -1.20 15.02 -6.14
CA GLU A 8 -1.88 14.41 -4.99
C GLU A 8 -2.66 13.17 -5.43
N ILE A 9 -2.41 12.05 -4.77
CA ILE A 9 -3.03 10.76 -5.08
C ILE A 9 -3.71 10.25 -3.82
N GLN A 10 -4.99 9.90 -3.94
CA GLN A 10 -5.71 9.15 -2.92
C GLN A 10 -5.68 7.66 -3.25
N CYS A 11 -5.04 6.85 -2.40
CA CYS A 11 -5.11 5.40 -2.47
C CYS A 11 -6.17 4.88 -1.50
N LEU A 12 -7.06 4.02 -2.01
CA LEU A 12 -8.09 3.35 -1.24
C LEU A 12 -7.71 1.88 -1.09
N THR A 13 -7.71 1.37 0.14
CA THR A 13 -7.34 -0.01 0.45
C THR A 13 -8.46 -0.76 1.15
N THR A 14 -8.63 -2.02 0.79
CA THR A 14 -9.49 -2.99 1.46
C THR A 14 -8.94 -4.39 1.17
N SER A 15 -9.47 -5.40 1.85
CA SER A 15 -9.10 -6.81 1.61
C SER A 15 -10.33 -7.65 1.28
N LEU A 16 -10.12 -8.75 0.55
CA LEU A 16 -11.16 -9.72 0.21
C LEU A 16 -11.16 -10.95 1.13
N ASP A 17 -10.11 -11.14 1.94
CA ASP A 17 -9.93 -12.33 2.78
C ASP A 17 -9.60 -11.99 4.25
N VAL A 18 -8.32 -11.78 4.58
CA VAL A 18 -7.79 -11.47 5.91
C VAL A 18 -7.22 -10.06 5.94
N ILE A 19 -6.72 -9.60 7.08
CA ILE A 19 -6.06 -8.29 7.13
C ILE A 19 -4.71 -8.38 6.42
N HIS A 20 -4.46 -7.44 5.52
CA HIS A 20 -3.13 -7.14 4.97
C HIS A 20 -2.78 -5.69 5.30
N SER A 21 -1.58 -5.24 4.96
CA SER A 21 -1.22 -3.82 5.09
C SER A 21 -0.39 -3.36 3.89
N PHE A 22 -0.92 -2.38 3.16
CA PHE A 22 -0.29 -1.77 2.00
C PHE A 22 0.79 -0.81 2.49
N SER A 23 2.06 -1.13 2.27
CA SER A 23 3.18 -0.30 2.71
C SER A 23 4.21 -0.06 1.63
N ILE A 24 4.59 1.20 1.46
CA ILE A 24 5.69 1.65 0.61
C ILE A 24 6.59 2.56 1.47
N PRO A 25 7.64 2.03 2.12
CA PRO A 25 8.47 2.78 3.06
C PRO A 25 9.12 4.03 2.46
N GLY A 26 9.54 3.96 1.19
CA GLY A 26 10.14 5.11 0.48
C GLY A 26 9.19 6.28 0.24
N LEU A 27 7.88 6.07 0.40
CA LEU A 27 6.85 7.11 0.36
C LEU A 27 6.23 7.38 1.75
N GLY A 28 6.71 6.72 2.81
CA GLY A 28 6.15 6.83 4.16
C GLY A 28 4.73 6.27 4.29
N ILE A 29 4.29 5.41 3.38
CA ILE A 29 2.94 4.86 3.36
C ILE A 29 2.90 3.56 4.16
N LYS A 30 1.96 3.46 5.09
CA LYS A 30 1.48 2.21 5.68
C LYS A 30 0.00 2.36 5.99
N ILE A 31 -0.84 1.51 5.39
CA ILE A 31 -2.28 1.52 5.63
C ILE A 31 -2.85 0.11 5.54
N ASP A 32 -3.62 -0.27 6.55
CA ASP A 32 -4.20 -1.61 6.61
C ASP A 32 -5.30 -1.79 5.57
N ALA A 33 -5.31 -2.95 4.94
CA ALA A 33 -6.36 -3.43 4.05
C ALA A 33 -7.22 -4.41 4.86
N ILE A 34 -8.38 -3.93 5.32
CA ILE A 34 -9.26 -4.67 6.23
C ILE A 34 -10.52 -5.12 5.48
N PRO A 35 -10.92 -6.40 5.56
CA PRO A 35 -12.14 -6.87 4.92
C PRO A 35 -13.38 -6.09 5.40
N GLY A 36 -14.20 -5.63 4.45
CA GLY A 36 -15.42 -4.86 4.76
C GLY A 36 -15.19 -3.41 5.18
N ARG A 37 -13.94 -2.93 5.21
CA ARG A 37 -13.60 -1.53 5.48
C ARG A 37 -12.77 -0.95 4.33
N LEU A 38 -13.16 0.23 3.86
CA LEU A 38 -12.43 0.98 2.84
C LEU A 38 -11.62 2.08 3.54
N ASN A 39 -10.31 1.89 3.59
CA ASN A 39 -9.34 2.81 4.17
C ASN A 39 -8.75 3.71 3.08
N SER A 40 -8.32 4.92 3.44
CA SER A 40 -7.76 5.88 2.48
C SER A 40 -6.48 6.53 2.99
N VAL A 41 -5.48 6.69 2.12
CA VAL A 41 -4.28 7.49 2.38
C VAL A 41 -4.04 8.44 1.20
N ASN A 42 -3.69 9.69 1.51
CA ASN A 42 -3.24 10.65 0.50
C ASN A 42 -1.72 10.73 0.52
N PHE A 43 -1.10 10.77 -0.65
CA PHE A 43 0.33 10.97 -0.78
C PHE A 43 0.67 11.61 -2.13
N GLN A 44 1.89 12.15 -2.20
CA GLN A 44 2.46 12.73 -3.41
C GLN A 44 3.85 12.15 -3.64
N ILE A 45 4.19 11.87 -4.90
CA ILE A 45 5.52 11.42 -5.30
C ILE A 45 6.32 12.63 -5.79
N ASN A 46 7.33 13.05 -5.04
CA ASN A 46 8.12 14.25 -5.36
C ASN A 46 9.19 14.01 -6.44
N HIS A 47 9.65 12.77 -6.57
CA HIS A 47 10.69 12.38 -7.51
C HIS A 47 10.27 11.16 -8.32
N PRO A 48 10.43 11.17 -9.66
CA PRO A 48 10.16 9.99 -10.46
C PRO A 48 11.15 8.86 -10.09
N GLY A 49 10.67 7.63 -10.05
CA GLY A 49 11.49 6.48 -9.71
C GLY A 49 10.67 5.23 -9.46
N THR A 50 11.36 4.18 -9.02
CA THR A 50 10.75 2.92 -8.60
C THR A 50 10.79 2.83 -7.08
N TYR A 51 9.61 2.69 -6.49
CA TYR A 51 9.44 2.50 -5.05
C TYR A 51 8.91 1.09 -4.82
N TYR A 52 9.47 0.41 -3.82
CA TYR A 52 9.10 -0.96 -3.47
C TYR A 52 8.38 -1.00 -2.14
N GLY A 53 7.44 -1.92 -2.04
CA GLY A 53 6.72 -2.21 -0.81
C GLY A 53 6.59 -3.71 -0.53
N GLN A 54 6.08 -4.02 0.66
CA GLN A 54 5.76 -5.37 1.12
C GLN A 54 4.50 -5.29 1.97
N CYS A 55 3.80 -6.43 2.11
CA CYS A 55 2.73 -6.53 3.10
C CYS A 55 3.30 -6.33 4.52
N ALA A 56 2.69 -5.43 5.29
CA ALA A 56 3.16 -5.06 6.64
C ALA A 56 2.26 -5.54 7.78
N GLU A 57 1.36 -6.50 7.51
CA GLU A 57 0.49 -7.17 8.49
C GLU A 57 0.48 -8.68 8.23
N ILE A 58 0.65 -9.49 9.29
CA ILE A 58 0.77 -10.94 9.17
C ILE A 58 -0.52 -11.55 8.58
N CYS A 59 -0.43 -12.07 7.35
CA CYS A 59 -1.61 -12.53 6.58
C CYS A 59 -1.59 -14.03 6.22
N GLY A 60 -0.68 -14.81 6.81
CA GLY A 60 -0.59 -16.26 6.64
C GLY A 60 0.77 -16.74 6.10
N THR A 61 0.85 -17.99 5.67
CA THR A 61 2.11 -18.64 5.25
C THR A 61 2.81 -17.93 4.07
N GLY A 62 2.04 -17.31 3.19
CA GLY A 62 2.56 -16.56 2.04
C GLY A 62 2.93 -15.10 2.33
N HIS A 63 2.83 -14.66 3.59
CA HIS A 63 2.91 -13.24 3.96
C HIS A 63 4.16 -12.52 3.44
N SER A 64 5.33 -13.17 3.46
CA SER A 64 6.59 -12.57 2.99
C SER A 64 6.76 -12.56 1.47
N PHE A 65 5.79 -13.06 0.70
CA PHE A 65 5.88 -13.28 -0.75
C PHE A 65 4.83 -12.49 -1.55
N ILE A 66 4.32 -11.39 -0.99
CA ILE A 66 3.34 -10.52 -1.65
C ILE A 66 3.84 -9.06 -1.68
N PRO A 67 4.75 -8.72 -2.62
CA PRO A 67 5.34 -7.39 -2.75
C PRO A 67 4.36 -6.37 -3.35
N ILE A 68 4.73 -5.09 -3.24
CA ILE A 68 4.05 -3.94 -3.87
C ILE A 68 5.00 -3.21 -4.80
#